data_AF-M1RUP4-F1
#
_entry.id   AF-M1RUP4-F1
#
_cell.length_a   1.000
_cell.length_b   1.000
_cell.length_c   1.000
_cell.angle_alpha   90.00
_cell.angle_beta   90.00
_cell.angle_gamma   90.00
#
_symmetry.space_group_name_H-M   'P 1'
#
loop_
_entity.id
_entity.type
_entity.pdbx_description
1 polymer ?
#
loop_
_entity_poly.entity_id
_entity_poly.type
_entity_poly.pdbx_seq_one_letter_code
_entity_poly.pdbx_strand_id
1 'polypeptide(L)'
;MKIVARSVKVEPLDAKIERCKDGENSKFYCLKVLITFSNGTTKEYIMRAHNEPKTLERFINNEKGYKDKFQDKFALTDKGDIVYLPNVPEEAISK
;
A
#
# COMPACT_ATOMS: atom_id res chain seq x y z
N MET A 1 12.82 -7.41 -12.17
CA MET A 1 11.47 -7.49 -11.58
C MET A 1 10.54 -6.88 -12.59
N LYS A 2 9.48 -7.58 -13.02
CA LYS A 2 8.57 -7.03 -14.02
C LYS A 2 7.25 -6.67 -13.36
N ILE A 3 6.74 -5.46 -13.63
CA ILE A 3 5.39 -5.07 -13.19
C ILE A 3 4.37 -5.70 -14.14
N VAL A 4 3.41 -6.45 -13.58
CA VAL A 4 2.34 -7.11 -14.35
C VAL A 4 1.01 -6.38 -14.23
N ALA A 5 0.79 -5.61 -13.16
CA ALA A 5 -0.41 -4.79 -12.98
C ALA A 5 -0.16 -3.62 -12.01
N ARG A 6 -0.92 -2.54 -12.17
CA ARG A 6 -0.92 -1.39 -11.23
C ARG A 6 -2.17 -1.42 -10.38
N SER A 7 -2.10 -0.86 -9.18
CA SER A 7 -3.27 -0.72 -8.32
C SER A 7 -4.27 0.24 -8.95
N VAL A 8 -5.54 -0.14 -8.85
CA VAL A 8 -6.69 0.66 -9.29
C VAL A 8 -7.67 0.91 -8.16
N LYS A 9 -7.52 0.21 -7.03
CA LYS A 9 -8.30 0.44 -5.81
C LYS A 9 -7.48 0.01 -4.61
N VAL A 10 -7.52 0.79 -3.53
CA VAL A 10 -6.91 0.44 -2.24
C VAL A 10 -7.94 0.74 -1.17
N GLU A 11 -8.31 -0.27 -0.39
CA GLU A 11 -9.36 -0.15 0.61
C GLU A 11 -8.90 -0.69 1.96
N PRO A 12 -9.20 0.00 3.08
CA PRO A 12 -8.95 -0.58 4.40
C PRO A 12 -9.81 -1.84 4.58
N LEU A 13 -9.17 -2.95 4.95
CA LEU A 13 -9.88 -4.19 5.29
C LEU A 13 -10.61 -4.04 6.63
N ASP A 14 -10.01 -3.28 7.54
CA ASP A 14 -10.61 -2.85 8.79
C ASP A 14 -10.18 -1.41 9.12
N ALA A 15 -10.83 -0.80 10.11
CA ALA A 15 -10.44 0.51 10.64
C ALA A 15 -9.46 0.40 11.82
N LYS A 16 -8.72 -0.70 11.94
CA LYS A 16 -7.83 -0.95 13.08
C LYS A 16 -6.39 -0.63 12.70
N ILE A 17 -5.91 0.51 13.19
CA ILE A 17 -4.50 0.85 13.13
C ILE A 17 -3.83 0.29 14.39
N GLU A 18 -2.90 -0.62 14.20
CA GLU A 18 -2.11 -1.20 15.30
C GLU A 18 -0.63 -0.85 15.13
N ARG A 19 0.16 -0.92 16.20
CA ARG A 19 1.61 -0.95 16.03
C ARG A 19 2.02 -2.24 15.35
N CYS A 20 2.95 -2.15 14.39
CA CYS A 20 3.49 -3.33 13.75
C CYS A 20 4.22 -4.20 14.80
N LYS A 21 3.91 -5.49 14.84
CA LYS A 21 4.37 -6.41 15.91
C LYS A 21 5.76 -7.03 15.65
N ASP A 22 6.41 -6.68 14.54
CA ASP A 22 7.75 -7.16 14.20
C ASP A 22 8.80 -6.20 14.74
N GLY A 23 9.79 -6.70 15.49
CA GLY A 23 10.75 -5.90 16.28
C GLY A 23 11.30 -4.65 15.59
N GLU A 24 11.92 -4.80 14.42
CA GLU A 24 12.48 -3.67 13.64
C GLU A 24 11.42 -2.68 13.13
N ASN A 25 10.17 -3.14 13.01
CA ASN A 25 9.04 -2.36 12.54
C ASN A 25 8.19 -1.77 13.67
N SER A 26 8.55 -1.95 14.95
CA SER A 26 7.81 -1.44 16.11
C SER A 26 7.63 0.08 16.15
N LYS A 27 8.43 0.81 15.37
CA LYS A 27 8.32 2.26 15.11
C LYS A 27 7.24 2.64 14.09
N PHE A 28 6.62 1.65 13.43
CA PHE A 28 5.56 1.87 12.46
C PHE A 28 4.20 1.50 13.02
N TYR A 29 3.19 2.22 12.53
CA TYR A 29 1.80 1.83 12.60
C TYR A 29 1.44 1.07 11.32
N CYS A 30 0.65 0.02 11.47
CA CYS A 30 0.24 -0.91 10.44
C CYS A 30 -1.28 -0.83 10.24
N LEU A 31 -1.70 -0.82 8.98
CA LEU A 31 -3.08 -0.93 8.55
C LEU A 31 -3.18 -1.99 7.46
N LYS A 32 -4.10 -2.95 7.62
CA LYS A 32 -4.39 -3.94 6.59
C LYS A 32 -5.29 -3.33 5.52
N VAL A 33 -4.90 -3.49 4.26
CA VAL A 33 -5.65 -3.02 3.11
C VAL A 33 -5.80 -4.12 2.07
N LEU A 34 -6.88 -4.05 1.31
CA LEU A 34 -7.08 -4.84 0.10
C LEU A 34 -6.75 -3.97 -1.10
N ILE A 35 -5.85 -4.44 -1.95
CA ILE A 35 -5.46 -3.78 -3.18
C ILE A 35 -6.04 -4.55 -4.36
N THR A 36 -6.84 -3.86 -5.17
CA THR A 36 -7.30 -4.35 -6.46
C THR A 36 -6.38 -3.82 -7.55
N PHE A 37 -5.90 -4.73 -8.40
CA PHE A 37 -5.01 -4.43 -9.51
C PHE A 37 -5.76 -4.42 -10.85
N SER A 38 -5.18 -3.74 -11.84
CA SER A 38 -5.76 -3.58 -13.19
C SER A 38 -5.99 -4.91 -13.95
N ASN A 39 -5.31 -5.98 -13.55
CA ASN A 39 -5.50 -7.33 -14.10
C ASN A 39 -6.60 -8.13 -13.39
N GLY A 40 -7.39 -7.50 -12.50
CA GLY A 40 -8.45 -8.14 -11.72
C GLY A 40 -7.96 -8.87 -10.46
N THR A 41 -6.64 -8.96 -10.24
CA THR A 41 -6.11 -9.58 -9.02
C THR A 41 -6.41 -8.70 -7.81
N THR A 42 -6.78 -9.33 -6.70
CA THR A 42 -6.87 -8.68 -5.39
C THR A 42 -5.86 -9.30 -4.43
N LYS A 43 -5.18 -8.48 -3.63
CA LYS A 43 -4.28 -8.96 -2.58
C LYS A 43 -4.32 -8.10 -1.33
N GLU A 44 -4.18 -8.77 -0.19
CA GLU A 44 -3.96 -8.09 1.08
C GLU A 44 -2.54 -7.50 1.14
N TYR A 45 -2.44 -6.32 1.73
CA TYR A 45 -1.19 -5.62 1.95
C TYR A 45 -1.21 -4.90 3.29
N ILE A 46 -0.05 -4.71 3.91
CA ILE A 46 0.07 -3.96 5.15
C ILE A 46 0.68 -2.61 4.83
N MET A 47 -0.14 -1.57 4.82
CA MET A 47 0.32 -0.19 4.76
C MET A 47 0.98 0.18 6.09
N ARG A 48 2.13 0.85 6.00
CA ARG A 48 2.92 1.26 7.16
C ARG A 48 3.06 2.79 7.18
N ALA A 49 2.89 3.39 8.36
CA ALA A 49 3.21 4.80 8.60
C ALA A 49 4.26 4.91 9.71
N HIS A 50 5.30 5.69 9.46
CA HIS A 50 6.43 5.83 10.37
C HIS A 50 6.13 6.84 11.49
N ASN A 51 6.42 6.47 12.73
CA ASN A 51 6.27 7.28 13.96
C ASN A 51 4.85 7.72 14.32
N GLU A 52 3.99 8.05 13.37
CA GLU A 52 2.63 8.54 13.59
C GLU A 52 1.60 7.80 12.71
N PRO A 53 0.41 7.45 13.26
CA PRO A 53 -0.66 6.77 12.51
C PRO A 53 -1.45 7.72 11.59
N LYS A 54 -1.24 9.03 11.69
CA LYS A 54 -2.06 10.08 11.08
C LYS A 54 -2.30 9.91 9.58
N THR A 55 -1.30 9.42 8.84
CA THR A 55 -1.44 9.13 7.41
C THR A 55 -2.43 8.00 7.14
N LEU A 56 -2.44 6.95 7.98
CA LEU A 56 -3.38 5.83 7.90
C LEU A 56 -4.78 6.26 8.35
N GLU A 57 -4.90 7.08 9.38
CA GLU A 57 -6.18 7.64 9.84
C GLU A 57 -6.84 8.48 8.73
N ARG A 58 -6.06 9.37 8.10
CA ARG A 58 -6.51 10.15 6.94
C ARG A 58 -6.96 9.28 5.78
N PHE A 59 -6.25 8.18 5.54
CA PHE A 59 -6.61 7.23 4.49
C PHE A 59 -7.95 6.53 4.79
N ILE A 60 -8.15 6.05 6.02
CA ILE A 60 -9.41 5.42 6.46
C ILE A 60 -10.59 6.38 6.28
N ASN A 61 -10.44 7.60 6.80
CA ASN A 61 -11.47 8.64 6.78
C ASN A 61 -11.63 9.33 5.42
N ASN A 62 -10.79 8.97 4.42
CA ASN A 62 -10.68 9.68 3.15
C ASN A 62 -10.53 11.21 3.28
N GLU A 63 -9.83 11.67 4.32
CA GLU A 63 -9.63 13.10 4.54
C GLU A 63 -8.90 13.72 3.36
N LYS A 64 -9.44 14.79 2.78
CA LYS A 64 -8.81 15.51 1.66
C LYS A 64 -8.44 14.63 0.46
N GLY A 65 -9.24 13.59 0.17
CA GLY A 65 -9.00 12.69 -0.97
C GLY A 65 -7.76 11.81 -0.80
N TYR A 66 -7.40 11.46 0.45
CA TYR A 66 -6.23 10.64 0.70
C TYR A 66 -6.33 9.24 0.10
N LYS A 67 -7.53 8.67 -0.10
CA LYS A 67 -7.67 7.37 -0.80
C LYS A 67 -7.12 7.44 -2.23
N ASP A 68 -7.46 8.50 -2.95
CA ASP A 68 -7.05 8.70 -4.34
C ASP A 68 -5.53 8.83 -4.47
N LYS A 69 -4.87 9.41 -3.45
CA LYS A 69 -3.41 9.53 -3.41
C LYS A 69 -2.66 8.20 -3.32
N PHE A 70 -3.30 7.16 -2.82
CA PHE A 70 -2.70 5.82 -2.68
C PHE A 70 -3.17 4.84 -3.75
N GLN A 71 -4.23 5.17 -4.49
CA GLN A 71 -4.86 4.29 -5.45
C GLN A 71 -3.92 3.82 -6.56
N ASP A 72 -2.99 4.66 -7.00
CA ASP A 72 -2.07 4.40 -8.11
C ASP A 72 -0.63 4.09 -7.67
N LYS A 73 -0.39 3.95 -6.36
CA LYS A 73 0.97 3.88 -5.79
C LYS A 73 1.52 2.46 -5.62
N PHE A 74 0.74 1.44 -5.92
CA PHE A 74 1.18 0.05 -5.77
C PHE A 74 1.23 -0.67 -7.12
N ALA A 75 2.15 -1.61 -7.23
CA ALA A 75 2.24 -2.48 -8.39
C ALA A 75 2.40 -3.94 -7.97
N LEU A 76 1.78 -4.82 -8.75
CA LEU A 76 1.96 -6.26 -8.64
C LEU A 76 3.07 -6.68 -9.59
N THR A 77 3.99 -7.49 -9.09
CA THR A 77 5.12 -8.03 -9.85
C THR A 77 4.80 -9.41 -10.43
N ASP A 78 5.59 -9.84 -11.41
CA ASP A 78 5.55 -11.18 -12.01
C ASP A 78 5.79 -12.31 -10.99
N LYS A 79 6.48 -12.01 -9.89
CA LYS A 79 6.68 -12.93 -8.75
C LYS A 79 5.51 -12.94 -7.77
N GLY A 80 4.51 -12.09 -7.98
CA GLY A 80 3.36 -11.93 -7.09
C GLY A 80 3.60 -10.99 -5.92
N ASP A 81 4.76 -10.34 -5.82
CA ASP A 81 5.04 -9.36 -4.78
C ASP A 81 4.35 -8.03 -5.06
N ILE A 82 3.96 -7.31 -4.00
CA ILE A 82 3.42 -5.95 -4.07
C ILE A 82 4.55 -4.97 -3.76
N VAL A 83 4.76 -3.98 -4.62
CA VAL A 83 5.75 -2.92 -4.42
C VAL A 83 5.10 -1.55 -4.35
N TYR A 84 5.67 -0.67 -3.53
CA TYR A 84 5.28 0.73 -3.45
C TYR A 84 6.09 1.54 -4.46
N LEU A 85 5.44 2.02 -5.52
CA LEU A 85 6.06 2.65 -6.68
C LEU A 85 6.95 3.86 -6.34
N PRO A 86 6.61 4.75 -5.40
CA PRO A 86 7.51 5.86 -5.04
C PRO A 86 8.87 5.42 -4.48
N ASN A 87 9.00 4.17 -4.02
CA ASN A 87 10.28 3.61 -3.56
C ASN A 87 11.00 2.80 -4.66
N VAL A 88 10.39 2.64 -5.84
CA VAL A 88 10.98 1.91 -6.96
C VAL A 88 11.67 2.95 -7.88
N PRO A 89 12.98 2.82 -8.14
CA PRO A 89 13.66 3.67 -9.12
C PRO A 89 12.95 3.60 -10.48
N GLU A 90 12.78 4.74 -11.17
CA GLU A 90 12.08 4.79 -12.46
C GLU A 90 12.69 3.82 -13.50
N GLU A 91 14.00 3.60 -13.42
CA GLU A 91 14.76 2.65 -14.26
C GLU A 91 14.31 1.19 -14.10
N ALA A 92 13.76 0.83 -12.94
CA ALA A 92 13.24 -0.51 -12.66
C ALA A 92 11.78 -0.70 -13.08
N ILE A 93 11.08 0.38 -13.46
CA ILE A 93 9.70 0.38 -13.94
C ILE A 93 9.65 0.15 -15.46
N SER A 94 10.77 0.34 -16.17
CA SER A 94 10.86 0.25 -17.62
C SER A 94 11.78 -0.88 -18.09
N LYS A 95 11.20 -2.05 -18.38
CA LYS A 95 11.55 -3.00 -19.46
C LYS A 95 10.57 -4.17 -19.53
#